data_AF-A0A383V5G8-F1
#
_entry.id   AF-A0A383V5G8-F1
#
_cell.length_a   1.000
_cell.length_b   1.000
_cell.length_c   1.000
_cell.angle_alpha   90.00
_cell.angle_beta   90.00
_cell.angle_gamma   90.00
#
_symmetry.space_group_name_H-M   'P 1'
#
loop_
_entity.id
_entity.type
_entity.pdbx_description
1 polymer ?
#
loop_
_entity_poly.entity_id
_entity_poly.type
_entity_poly.pdbx_seq_one_letter_code
_entity_poly.pdbx_strand_id
1 'polypeptide(L)'
;MQFQQQQQPSARRAALELLTNCNSVLGTQILFSLKSTTLGCLPPEVLQQAGQQLLQALGAPLQLLKLLGRQAIDPETLSAALSDSARQLFMLRAAAEGTALGHGTTTVRPGHLAALAAAHPEAYTSFIDCCVRSEQLPPQAMLMAAQLLAVAVNAVLNSGTALADTAAVAGLSSALTSLVKRTVQLIKAAASMQQRQAAAAAGTAAEHFLAAAPRILEVLFINTTLSAAATRVPNSSSSSSSSNSSSSSSSEVHASCVLLGVVVARSVVQLADAMEAAGPQLLFDWLMAGPEFTPPAATATAGGGGAGASTGGCSTARHRSGEANSGSTVTGTAGKGSSSSSSSSSNSSSQQLKWGYLLNLQQSSTRWAAAAAEYRAAMQASAQQLAADGEDAHPAACPAAQVGQQYQAAVKLCRALAAAAPVPALCNNPGCENLAGVSEAAAASKACAGCRCRYCSAACQTADWKRHKHACRRMAAAGVTCG
;
A
#
# COMPACT_ATOMS: atom_id res chain seq x y z
N MET A 1 18.56 -39.71 -1.89
CA MET A 1 18.61 -38.34 -1.33
C MET A 1 19.38 -37.35 -2.21
N GLN A 2 20.58 -37.67 -2.74
CA GLN A 2 21.34 -36.73 -3.60
C GLN A 2 20.65 -36.36 -4.93
N PHE A 3 19.91 -37.27 -5.56
CA PHE A 3 19.18 -36.97 -6.81
C PHE A 3 18.07 -35.92 -6.66
N GLN A 4 17.46 -35.80 -5.48
CA GLN A 4 16.39 -34.82 -5.24
C GLN A 4 16.93 -33.40 -5.12
N GLN A 5 18.20 -33.24 -4.71
CA GLN A 5 18.83 -31.93 -4.53
C GLN A 5 19.25 -31.30 -5.87
N GLN A 6 19.48 -32.10 -6.92
CA GLN A 6 19.91 -31.60 -8.23
C GLN A 6 18.75 -31.24 -9.17
N GLN A 7 17.53 -31.72 -8.93
CA GLN A 7 16.34 -31.36 -9.74
C GLN A 7 15.68 -30.04 -9.30
N GLN A 8 15.87 -29.63 -8.05
CA GLN A 8 15.24 -28.42 -7.52
C GLN A 8 15.70 -27.12 -8.22
N PRO A 9 16.99 -26.94 -8.60
CA PRO A 9 17.46 -25.75 -9.28
C PRO A 9 16.88 -25.56 -10.70
N SER A 10 16.72 -26.65 -11.46
CA SER A 10 16.23 -26.57 -12.85
C SER A 10 14.75 -26.21 -12.92
N ALA A 11 13.91 -26.86 -12.10
CA ALA A 11 12.49 -26.54 -11.99
C ALA A 11 12.25 -25.09 -11.54
N ARG A 12 13.07 -24.61 -10.60
CA ARG A 12 13.01 -23.22 -10.12
C ARG A 12 13.39 -22.21 -11.22
N ARG A 13 14.43 -22.50 -12.01
CA ARG A 13 14.83 -21.66 -13.14
C ARG A 13 13.74 -21.60 -14.21
N ALA A 14 13.17 -22.75 -14.58
CA ALA A 14 12.06 -22.82 -15.52
C ALA A 14 10.83 -22.03 -15.04
N ALA A 15 10.50 -22.09 -13.74
CA ALA A 15 9.42 -21.31 -13.16
C ALA A 15 9.67 -19.80 -13.24
N LEU A 16 10.91 -19.34 -13.00
CA LEU A 16 11.28 -17.92 -13.11
C LEU A 16 11.23 -17.43 -14.56
N GLU A 17 11.67 -18.26 -15.51
CA GLU A 17 11.61 -17.94 -16.92
C GLU A 17 10.15 -17.83 -17.40
N LEU A 18 9.31 -18.80 -17.01
CA LEU A 18 7.88 -18.76 -17.29
C LEU A 18 7.22 -17.51 -16.72
N LEU A 19 7.49 -17.15 -15.47
CA LEU A 19 6.99 -15.92 -14.86
C LEU A 19 7.39 -14.67 -15.65
N THR A 20 8.67 -14.58 -16.01
CA THR A 20 9.22 -13.43 -16.73
C THR A 20 8.54 -13.30 -18.09
N ASN A 21 8.33 -14.43 -18.78
CA ASN A 21 7.62 -14.49 -20.05
C ASN A 21 6.14 -14.11 -19.89
N CYS A 22 5.44 -14.66 -18.91
CA CYS A 22 4.04 -14.33 -18.62
C CYS A 22 3.87 -12.84 -18.32
N ASN A 23 4.76 -12.26 -17.53
CA ASN A 23 4.71 -10.85 -17.21
C ASN A 23 5.03 -9.95 -18.42
N SER A 24 5.99 -10.35 -19.26
CA SER A 24 6.27 -9.66 -20.52
C SER A 24 5.06 -9.68 -21.47
N VAL A 25 4.39 -10.83 -21.56
CA VAL A 25 3.15 -10.98 -22.35
C VAL A 25 2.04 -10.11 -21.77
N LEU A 26 1.81 -10.14 -20.46
CA LEU A 26 0.81 -9.30 -19.79
C LEU A 26 1.06 -7.81 -20.06
N GLY A 27 2.30 -7.35 -19.88
CA GLY A 27 2.65 -5.96 -20.17
C GLY A 27 2.45 -5.58 -21.64
N THR A 28 2.76 -6.49 -22.56
CA THR A 28 2.54 -6.28 -24.01
C THR A 28 1.04 -6.23 -24.33
N GLN A 29 0.23 -7.09 -23.73
CA GLN A 29 -1.23 -7.11 -23.90
C GLN A 29 -1.89 -5.85 -23.36
N ILE A 30 -1.46 -5.37 -22.18
CA ILE A 30 -1.91 -4.09 -21.62
C ILE A 30 -1.57 -2.98 -22.61
N LEU A 31 -0.32 -2.87 -23.05
CA LEU A 31 0.11 -1.84 -24.00
C LEU A 31 -0.65 -1.90 -25.34
N PHE A 32 -0.90 -3.10 -25.87
CA PHE A 32 -1.67 -3.26 -27.10
C PHE A 32 -3.13 -2.83 -26.93
N SER A 33 -3.73 -3.15 -25.78
CA SER A 33 -5.09 -2.71 -25.43
C SER A 33 -5.16 -1.19 -25.31
N LEU A 34 -4.14 -0.56 -24.73
CA LEU A 34 -4.05 0.90 -24.66
C LEU A 34 -3.90 1.54 -26.04
N LYS A 35 -3.12 0.95 -26.95
CA LYS A 35 -2.99 1.45 -28.32
C LYS A 35 -4.27 1.28 -29.16
N SER A 36 -5.08 0.27 -28.85
CA SER A 36 -6.31 -0.03 -29.59
C SER A 36 -7.50 0.80 -29.12
N THR A 37 -7.40 1.45 -27.96
CA THR A 37 -8.46 2.29 -27.40
C THR A 37 -8.20 3.75 -27.75
N THR A 38 -9.22 4.45 -28.25
CA THR A 38 -9.13 5.86 -28.66
C THR A 38 -8.67 6.77 -27.51
N LEU A 39 -8.97 6.38 -26.27
CA LEU A 39 -8.64 7.15 -25.06
C LEU A 39 -7.30 6.74 -24.44
N GLY A 40 -6.59 5.76 -25.01
CA GLY A 40 -5.31 5.30 -24.47
C GLY A 40 -5.40 4.60 -23.11
N CYS A 41 -6.61 4.28 -22.62
CA CYS A 41 -6.90 3.66 -21.32
C CYS A 41 -7.87 2.49 -21.48
N LEU A 42 -7.84 1.54 -20.54
CA LEU A 42 -8.82 0.46 -20.48
C LEU A 42 -10.22 1.05 -20.17
N PRO A 43 -11.28 0.55 -20.81
CA PRO A 43 -12.64 0.99 -20.50
C PRO A 43 -12.97 0.78 -19.01
N PRO A 44 -13.72 1.70 -18.38
CA PRO A 44 -14.07 1.58 -16.97
C PRO A 44 -14.86 0.30 -16.66
N GLU A 45 -15.67 -0.20 -17.59
CA GLU A 45 -16.41 -1.45 -17.47
C GLU A 45 -15.46 -2.66 -17.36
N VAL A 46 -14.37 -2.65 -18.14
CA VAL A 46 -13.35 -3.70 -18.08
C VAL A 46 -12.59 -3.63 -16.77
N LEU A 47 -12.24 -2.43 -16.29
CA LEU A 47 -11.59 -2.27 -14.98
C LEU A 47 -12.52 -2.70 -13.84
N GLN A 48 -13.83 -2.47 -13.94
CA GLN A 48 -14.78 -2.89 -12.93
C GLN A 48 -14.99 -4.41 -12.94
N GLN A 49 -15.09 -5.05 -14.11
CA GLN A 49 -15.40 -6.48 -14.22
C GLN A 49 -14.16 -7.38 -14.13
N ALA A 50 -13.06 -6.98 -14.77
CA ALA A 50 -11.83 -7.75 -14.91
C ALA A 50 -10.65 -7.15 -14.12
N GLY A 51 -10.87 -6.04 -13.39
CA GLY A 51 -9.82 -5.36 -12.64
C GLY A 51 -9.18 -6.22 -11.56
N GLN A 52 -9.95 -7.07 -10.88
CA GLN A 52 -9.41 -8.01 -9.90
C GLN A 52 -8.39 -8.97 -10.53
N GLN A 53 -8.74 -9.56 -11.67
CA GLN A 53 -7.88 -10.50 -12.40
C GLN A 53 -6.63 -9.78 -12.93
N LEU A 54 -6.77 -8.54 -13.40
CA LEU A 54 -5.64 -7.70 -13.79
C LEU A 54 -4.68 -7.46 -12.61
N LEU A 55 -5.21 -7.03 -11.46
CA LEU A 55 -4.42 -6.77 -10.25
C LEU A 55 -3.73 -8.04 -9.73
N GLN A 56 -4.43 -9.18 -9.75
CA GLN A 56 -3.85 -10.48 -9.40
C GLN A 56 -2.77 -10.90 -10.39
N ALA A 57 -2.99 -10.73 -11.69
CA ALA A 57 -2.02 -11.07 -12.73
C ALA A 57 -0.75 -10.21 -12.61
N LEU A 58 -0.89 -8.92 -12.33
CA LEU A 58 0.24 -8.02 -12.06
C LEU A 58 0.95 -8.38 -10.75
N GLY A 59 0.22 -8.79 -9.70
CA GLY A 59 0.80 -9.15 -8.41
C GLY A 59 1.48 -10.53 -8.38
N ALA A 60 1.04 -11.49 -9.21
CA ALA A 60 1.47 -12.88 -9.14
C ALA A 60 3.00 -13.07 -9.29
N PRO A 61 3.69 -12.42 -10.25
CA PRO A 61 5.15 -12.52 -10.37
C PRO A 61 5.88 -12.07 -9.11
N LEU A 62 5.41 -10.98 -8.47
CA LEU A 62 6.01 -10.46 -7.23
C LEU A 62 5.82 -11.42 -6.05
N GLN A 63 4.63 -12.01 -5.94
CA GLN A 63 4.33 -12.98 -4.90
C GLN A 63 5.16 -14.25 -5.06
N LEU A 64 5.24 -14.79 -6.28
CA LEU A 64 6.01 -16.02 -6.53
C LEU A 64 7.51 -15.78 -6.31
N LEU A 65 8.02 -14.60 -6.69
CA LEU A 65 9.41 -14.26 -6.42
C LEU A 65 9.74 -14.22 -4.93
N LYS A 66 8.82 -13.72 -4.09
CA LYS A 66 8.96 -13.77 -2.63
C LYS A 66 8.97 -15.21 -2.11
N LEU A 67 8.13 -16.08 -2.65
CA LEU A 67 8.06 -17.50 -2.24
C LEU A 67 9.33 -18.26 -2.60
N LEU A 68 9.92 -17.99 -3.76
CA LEU A 68 11.17 -18.63 -4.18
C LEU A 68 12.35 -18.22 -3.27
N GLY A 69 12.29 -17.06 -2.62
CA GLY A 69 13.30 -16.59 -1.69
C GLY A 69 14.62 -16.20 -2.37
N ARG A 70 15.52 -15.55 -1.63
CA ARG A 70 16.72 -14.91 -2.20
C ARG A 70 17.89 -15.87 -2.49
N GLN A 71 17.88 -17.06 -1.91
CA GLN A 71 19.12 -17.84 -1.72
C GLN A 71 19.67 -18.62 -2.93
N ALA A 72 19.03 -18.59 -4.11
CA ALA A 72 19.49 -19.45 -5.22
C ALA A 72 19.30 -18.87 -6.63
N ILE A 73 19.06 -17.56 -6.77
CA ILE A 73 18.88 -16.94 -8.08
C ILE A 73 20.08 -16.04 -8.33
N ASP A 74 20.67 -16.21 -9.50
CA ASP A 74 21.67 -15.30 -10.05
C ASP A 74 21.18 -13.84 -9.94
N PRO A 75 21.95 -12.93 -9.30
CA PRO A 75 21.54 -11.55 -9.07
C PRO A 75 21.17 -10.79 -10.34
N GLU A 76 21.81 -11.11 -11.47
CA GLU A 76 21.57 -10.43 -12.75
C GLU A 76 20.21 -10.84 -13.34
N THR A 77 19.95 -12.14 -13.41
CA THR A 77 18.63 -12.69 -13.80
C THR A 77 17.52 -12.16 -12.89
N LEU A 78 17.80 -12.10 -11.58
CA LEU A 78 16.88 -11.60 -10.59
C LEU A 78 16.62 -10.10 -10.77
N SER A 79 17.64 -9.30 -11.10
CA SER A 79 17.53 -7.86 -11.35
C SER A 79 16.67 -7.55 -12.58
N ALA A 80 16.85 -8.30 -13.66
CA ALA A 80 16.03 -8.17 -14.88
C ALA A 80 14.55 -8.48 -14.61
N ALA A 81 14.27 -9.54 -13.86
CA ALA A 81 12.91 -9.89 -13.44
C ALA A 81 12.32 -8.92 -12.40
N LEU A 82 13.15 -8.28 -11.56
CA LEU A 82 12.72 -7.43 -10.44
C LEU A 82 12.52 -5.95 -10.78
N SER A 83 13.20 -5.46 -11.82
CA SER A 83 12.98 -4.12 -12.39
C SER A 83 11.51 -3.88 -12.78
N ASP A 84 10.74 -4.96 -12.78
CA ASP A 84 9.35 -5.04 -13.10
C ASP A 84 8.39 -4.47 -12.04
N SER A 85 8.73 -4.46 -10.74
CA SER A 85 7.78 -3.96 -9.72
C SER A 85 7.38 -2.49 -9.92
N ALA A 86 8.35 -1.64 -10.26
CA ALA A 86 8.07 -0.26 -10.67
C ALA A 86 7.23 -0.24 -11.96
N ARG A 87 7.65 -1.01 -12.97
CA ARG A 87 6.96 -1.12 -14.26
C ARG A 87 5.51 -1.53 -14.09
N GLN A 88 5.18 -2.45 -13.19
CA GLN A 88 3.81 -2.88 -12.90
C GLN A 88 2.95 -1.77 -12.32
N LEU A 89 3.49 -0.93 -11.41
CA LEU A 89 2.78 0.25 -10.91
C LEU A 89 2.52 1.25 -12.05
N PHE A 90 3.51 1.48 -12.91
CA PHE A 90 3.35 2.32 -14.11
C PHE A 90 2.34 1.73 -15.09
N MET A 91 2.36 0.41 -15.32
CA MET A 91 1.41 -0.28 -16.20
C MET A 91 -0.01 -0.20 -15.66
N LEU A 92 -0.22 -0.36 -14.35
CA LEU A 92 -1.53 -0.18 -13.73
C LEU A 92 -2.04 1.24 -13.92
N ARG A 93 -1.19 2.24 -13.65
CA ARG A 93 -1.56 3.64 -13.84
C ARG A 93 -1.86 3.98 -15.29
N ALA A 94 -0.99 3.57 -16.20
CA ALA A 94 -1.18 3.70 -17.65
C ALA A 94 -2.48 3.02 -18.09
N ALA A 95 -2.79 1.83 -17.57
CA ALA A 95 -4.00 1.10 -17.90
C ALA A 95 -5.27 1.84 -17.49
N ALA A 96 -5.25 2.50 -16.33
CA ALA A 96 -6.42 3.20 -15.80
C ALA A 96 -6.56 4.64 -16.32
N GLU A 97 -5.49 5.45 -16.26
CA GLU A 97 -5.54 6.88 -16.60
C GLU A 97 -5.21 7.16 -18.08
N GLY A 98 -4.59 6.18 -18.74
CA GLY A 98 -4.09 6.29 -20.10
C GLY A 98 -2.67 6.86 -20.17
N THR A 99 -1.97 6.55 -21.26
CA THR A 99 -0.66 7.15 -21.54
C THR A 99 -0.82 8.35 -22.47
N ALA A 100 -0.66 9.56 -21.94
CA ALA A 100 -0.44 10.74 -22.77
C ALA A 100 0.94 10.61 -23.44
N LEU A 101 1.02 9.91 -24.57
CA LEU A 101 2.23 9.85 -25.40
C LEU A 101 2.50 11.17 -26.15
N GLY A 102 1.68 12.20 -25.93
CA GLY A 102 1.89 13.55 -26.47
C GLY A 102 2.32 14.52 -25.37
N HIS A 103 3.35 15.32 -25.64
CA HIS A 103 3.93 16.39 -24.80
C HIS A 103 2.96 17.53 -24.39
N GLY A 104 1.64 17.34 -24.53
CA GLY A 104 0.64 18.29 -24.05
C GLY A 104 0.32 18.03 -22.58
N THR A 105 0.17 19.10 -21.81
CA THR A 105 -0.33 19.12 -20.42
C THR A 105 -1.78 18.63 -20.36
N THR A 106 -2.03 17.35 -20.64
CA THR A 106 -3.37 16.78 -20.56
C THR A 106 -3.74 16.58 -19.09
N THR A 107 -4.81 17.23 -18.68
CA THR A 107 -5.52 17.00 -17.43
C THR A 107 -5.82 15.50 -17.28
N VAL A 108 -5.11 14.84 -16.37
CA VAL A 108 -5.34 13.45 -15.98
C VAL A 108 -6.81 13.29 -15.62
N ARG A 109 -7.53 12.38 -16.27
CA ARG A 109 -8.95 12.12 -15.99
C ARG A 109 -9.04 11.36 -14.65
N PRO A 110 -9.43 11.99 -13.54
CA PRO A 110 -9.16 11.45 -12.19
C PRO A 110 -10.15 10.35 -11.74
N GLY A 111 -10.79 9.62 -12.65
CA GLY A 111 -11.92 8.74 -12.33
C GLY A 111 -11.61 7.23 -12.31
N HIS A 112 -10.80 6.73 -13.24
CA HIS A 112 -10.73 5.28 -13.47
C HIS A 112 -9.99 4.51 -12.38
N LEU A 113 -8.90 5.07 -11.83
CA LEU A 113 -8.22 4.45 -10.69
C LEU A 113 -9.11 4.43 -9.45
N ALA A 114 -9.89 5.49 -9.22
CA ALA A 114 -10.83 5.56 -8.10
C ALA A 114 -11.93 4.52 -8.25
N ALA A 115 -12.48 4.35 -9.46
CA ALA A 115 -13.46 3.30 -9.77
C ALA A 115 -12.88 1.89 -9.56
N LEU A 116 -11.66 1.64 -10.04
CA LEU A 116 -10.97 0.35 -9.85
C LEU A 116 -10.72 0.05 -8.36
N ALA A 117 -10.20 1.03 -7.62
CA ALA A 117 -9.94 0.89 -6.19
C ALA A 117 -11.23 0.72 -5.36
N ALA A 118 -12.33 1.36 -5.76
CA ALA A 118 -13.63 1.19 -5.11
C ALA A 118 -14.27 -0.17 -5.43
N ALA A 119 -14.09 -0.68 -6.65
CA ALA A 119 -14.61 -1.99 -7.06
C ALA A 119 -13.84 -3.14 -6.40
N HIS A 120 -12.51 -3.02 -6.27
CA HIS A 120 -11.61 -4.11 -5.85
C HIS A 120 -10.59 -3.67 -4.78
N PRO A 121 -11.03 -3.12 -3.63
CA PRO A 121 -10.12 -2.51 -2.65
C PRO A 121 -9.08 -3.48 -2.08
N GLU A 122 -9.46 -4.74 -1.82
CA GLU A 122 -8.55 -5.76 -1.31
C GLU A 122 -7.45 -6.10 -2.32
N ALA A 123 -7.82 -6.46 -3.56
CA ALA A 123 -6.85 -6.81 -4.60
C ALA A 123 -5.94 -5.62 -4.94
N TYR A 124 -6.50 -4.41 -4.95
CA TYR A 124 -5.77 -3.19 -5.28
C TYR A 124 -4.73 -2.84 -4.21
N THR A 125 -5.11 -2.88 -2.94
CA THR A 125 -4.17 -2.64 -1.83
C THR A 125 -3.15 -3.77 -1.67
N SER A 126 -3.55 -5.03 -1.90
CA SER A 126 -2.64 -6.18 -1.89
C SER A 126 -1.57 -6.09 -2.98
N PHE A 127 -1.94 -5.65 -4.19
CA PHE A 127 -0.99 -5.42 -5.27
C PHE A 127 0.04 -4.34 -4.89
N ILE A 128 -0.41 -3.18 -4.38
CA ILE A 128 0.50 -2.10 -3.95
C ILE A 128 1.42 -2.59 -2.82
N ASP A 129 0.87 -3.29 -1.81
CA ASP A 129 1.66 -3.90 -0.72
C ASP A 129 2.73 -4.85 -1.29
N CYS A 130 2.36 -5.65 -2.29
CA CYS A 130 3.30 -6.54 -2.95
C CYS A 130 4.46 -5.80 -3.61
N CYS A 131 4.18 -4.74 -4.37
CA CYS A 131 5.20 -3.90 -5.02
C CYS A 131 6.11 -3.22 -3.99
N VAL A 132 5.54 -2.61 -2.96
CA VAL A 132 6.27 -1.85 -1.94
C VAL A 132 7.21 -2.71 -1.10
N ARG A 133 6.82 -3.96 -0.85
CA ARG A 133 7.66 -4.95 -0.16
C ARG A 133 8.80 -5.49 -1.04
N SER A 134 8.79 -5.22 -2.34
CA SER A 134 9.91 -5.58 -3.21
C SER A 134 11.13 -4.76 -2.79
N GLU A 135 12.24 -5.44 -2.46
CA GLU A 135 13.50 -4.78 -2.12
C GLU A 135 14.06 -3.93 -3.28
N GLN A 136 13.53 -4.12 -4.49
CA GLN A 136 13.98 -3.45 -5.70
C GLN A 136 13.06 -2.30 -6.11
N LEU A 137 12.02 -1.99 -5.35
CA LEU A 137 11.22 -0.81 -5.65
C LEU A 137 12.11 0.44 -5.45
N PRO A 138 12.45 1.18 -6.53
CA PRO A 138 13.35 2.31 -6.44
C PRO A 138 12.65 3.50 -5.76
N PRO A 139 13.42 4.44 -5.19
CA PRO A 139 12.89 5.66 -4.56
C PRO A 139 11.86 6.41 -5.41
N GLN A 140 12.08 6.51 -6.73
CA GLN A 140 11.20 7.22 -7.65
C GLN A 140 9.83 6.53 -7.78
N ALA A 141 9.80 5.19 -7.77
CA ALA A 141 8.56 4.42 -7.84
C ALA A 141 7.79 4.39 -6.51
N MET A 142 8.43 4.75 -5.38
CA MET A 142 7.74 4.89 -4.10
C MET A 142 6.70 6.01 -4.12
N LEU A 143 6.99 7.13 -4.81
CA LEU A 143 6.01 8.20 -4.98
C LEU A 143 4.79 7.72 -5.78
N MET A 144 5.02 6.91 -6.82
CA MET A 144 3.95 6.30 -7.60
C MET A 144 3.10 5.36 -6.73
N ALA A 145 3.74 4.49 -5.94
CA ALA A 145 3.04 3.61 -5.01
C ALA A 145 2.19 4.39 -4.00
N ALA A 146 2.71 5.50 -3.47
CA ALA A 146 1.98 6.36 -2.56
C ALA A 146 0.78 7.05 -3.21
N GLN A 147 0.93 7.54 -4.45
CA GLN A 147 -0.18 8.14 -5.20
C GLN A 147 -1.28 7.12 -5.48
N LEU A 148 -0.93 5.91 -5.91
CA LEU A 148 -1.89 4.82 -6.11
C LEU A 148 -2.57 4.43 -4.80
N LEU A 149 -1.81 4.39 -3.69
CA LEU A 149 -2.36 4.08 -2.37
C LEU A 149 -3.32 5.15 -1.87
N ALA A 150 -3.06 6.43 -2.17
CA ALA A 150 -3.96 7.52 -1.84
C ALA A 150 -5.35 7.36 -2.46
N VAL A 151 -5.39 6.88 -3.71
CA VAL A 151 -6.66 6.55 -4.38
C VAL A 151 -7.40 5.44 -3.64
N ALA A 152 -6.70 4.40 -3.18
CA ALA A 152 -7.29 3.35 -2.35
C ALA A 152 -7.77 3.84 -0.98
N VAL A 153 -6.98 4.69 -0.30
CA VAL A 153 -7.40 5.31 0.97
C VAL A 153 -8.70 6.08 0.75
N ASN A 154 -8.78 6.90 -0.30
CA ASN A 154 -9.98 7.68 -0.60
C ASN A 154 -11.19 6.79 -0.93
N ALA A 155 -10.98 5.74 -1.74
CA ALA A 155 -12.03 4.79 -2.10
C ALA A 155 -12.59 4.04 -0.87
N VAL A 156 -11.71 3.53 0.01
CA VAL A 156 -12.10 2.83 1.24
C VAL A 156 -12.75 3.79 2.22
N LEU A 157 -12.11 4.94 2.49
CA LEU A 157 -12.62 5.90 3.47
C LEU A 157 -13.96 6.51 3.05
N ASN A 158 -14.27 6.67 1.77
CA ASN A 158 -15.56 7.19 1.32
C ASN A 158 -16.65 6.13 1.19
N SER A 159 -16.33 4.84 1.34
CA SER A 159 -17.28 3.74 1.20
C SER A 159 -17.54 3.04 2.54
N GLY A 160 -18.78 3.17 3.05
CA GLY A 160 -19.19 2.47 4.27
C GLY A 160 -19.13 0.95 4.14
N THR A 161 -19.41 0.41 2.95
CA THR A 161 -19.30 -1.03 2.67
C THR A 161 -17.85 -1.51 2.66
N ALA A 162 -16.94 -0.72 2.07
CA ALA A 162 -15.51 -1.06 2.09
C ALA A 162 -14.89 -0.98 3.49
N LEU A 163 -15.40 -0.09 4.35
CA LEU A 163 -14.97 -0.03 5.76
C LEU A 163 -15.55 -1.15 6.62
N ALA A 164 -16.74 -1.66 6.29
CA ALA A 164 -17.29 -2.85 6.91
C ALA A 164 -16.54 -4.11 6.46
N ASP A 165 -15.94 -4.09 5.27
CA ASP A 165 -15.08 -5.17 4.78
C ASP A 165 -13.71 -5.17 5.48
N THR A 166 -13.59 -6.04 6.48
CA THR A 166 -12.35 -6.22 7.24
C THR A 166 -11.14 -6.64 6.38
N ALA A 167 -11.35 -7.31 5.24
CA ALA A 167 -10.26 -7.72 4.36
C ALA A 167 -9.70 -6.52 3.59
N ALA A 168 -10.57 -5.66 3.04
CA ALA A 168 -10.19 -4.40 2.42
C ALA A 168 -9.40 -3.49 3.39
N VAL A 169 -9.89 -3.34 4.62
CA VAL A 169 -9.24 -2.51 5.65
C VAL A 169 -7.90 -3.09 6.09
N ALA A 170 -7.80 -4.41 6.24
CA ALA A 170 -6.55 -5.09 6.56
C ALA A 170 -5.52 -4.98 5.43
N GLY A 171 -5.95 -5.13 4.17
CA GLY A 171 -5.13 -4.92 2.98
C GLY A 171 -4.58 -3.50 2.91
N LEU A 172 -5.45 -2.49 3.12
CA LEU A 172 -5.06 -1.08 3.17
C LEU A 172 -4.05 -0.81 4.30
N SER A 173 -4.31 -1.36 5.49
CA SER A 173 -3.42 -1.24 6.66
C SER A 173 -2.03 -1.85 6.39
N SER A 174 -1.99 -3.02 5.74
CA SER A 174 -0.75 -3.69 5.35
C SER A 174 0.03 -2.84 4.34
N ALA A 175 -0.62 -2.37 3.28
CA ALA A 175 0.00 -1.53 2.25
C ALA A 175 0.57 -0.22 2.82
N LEU A 176 -0.18 0.49 3.67
CA LEU A 176 0.28 1.71 4.34
C LEU A 176 1.50 1.44 5.23
N THR A 177 1.44 0.38 6.03
CA THR A 177 2.54 0.00 6.93
C THR A 177 3.80 -0.35 6.13
N SER A 178 3.68 -1.12 5.04
CA SER A 178 4.83 -1.48 4.21
C SER A 178 5.44 -0.27 3.52
N LEU A 179 4.60 0.67 3.03
CA LEU A 179 5.07 1.91 2.38
C LEU A 179 5.91 2.73 3.34
N VAL A 180 5.44 2.84 4.58
CA VAL A 180 6.13 3.61 5.62
C VAL A 180 7.42 2.92 6.04
N LYS A 181 7.41 1.61 6.30
CA LYS A 181 8.64 0.86 6.60
C LYS A 181 9.69 1.00 5.50
N ARG A 182 9.27 0.87 4.24
CA ARG A 182 10.17 1.03 3.10
C ARG A 182 10.72 2.45 3.04
N THR A 183 9.89 3.44 3.34
CA THR A 183 10.31 4.85 3.42
C THR A 183 11.34 5.07 4.51
N VAL A 184 11.12 4.51 5.71
CA VAL A 184 12.08 4.57 6.82
C VAL A 184 13.41 3.93 6.45
N GLN A 185 13.40 2.76 5.81
CA GLN A 185 14.63 2.10 5.35
C GLN A 185 15.43 3.00 4.39
N LEU A 186 14.75 3.67 3.46
CA LEU A 186 15.38 4.58 2.51
C LEU A 186 15.94 5.84 3.18
N ILE A 187 15.21 6.44 4.14
CA ILE A 187 15.71 7.58 4.94
C ILE A 187 17.00 7.18 5.67
N LYS A 188 17.00 6.02 6.33
CA LYS A 188 18.17 5.53 7.07
C LYS A 188 19.36 5.23 6.16
N ALA A 189 19.10 4.63 5.00
CA ALA A 189 20.13 4.41 3.99
C ALA A 189 20.75 5.74 3.53
N ALA A 190 19.93 6.73 3.19
CA ALA A 190 20.39 8.06 2.78
C ALA A 190 21.22 8.74 3.88
N ALA A 191 20.74 8.73 5.13
CA ALA A 191 21.48 9.29 6.27
C ALA A 191 22.84 8.60 6.46
N SER A 192 22.89 7.27 6.33
CA SER A 192 24.13 6.51 6.44
C SER A 192 25.12 6.82 5.31
N MET A 193 24.63 7.13 4.10
CA MET A 193 25.46 7.56 2.98
C MET A 193 26.03 8.96 3.22
N GLN A 194 25.21 9.90 3.69
CA GLN A 194 25.65 11.27 4.01
C GLN A 194 26.72 11.29 5.11
N GLN A 195 26.56 10.46 6.16
CA GLN A 195 27.55 10.34 7.22
C GLN A 195 28.89 9.80 6.69
N ARG A 196 28.88 9.01 5.61
CA ARG A 196 30.10 8.51 4.93
C ARG A 196 30.65 9.51 3.91
N GLN A 197 29.81 10.31 3.27
CA GLN A 197 30.15 11.20 2.15
C GLN A 197 30.48 12.63 2.54
N ALA A 198 30.60 12.94 3.84
CA ALA A 198 31.28 14.16 4.31
C ALA A 198 32.77 14.29 3.85
N ALA A 199 33.22 13.49 2.89
CA ALA A 199 34.50 13.64 2.18
C ALA A 199 34.42 13.57 0.62
N ALA A 200 33.30 13.22 -0.04
CA ALA A 200 33.24 13.21 -1.51
C ALA A 200 31.81 13.16 -2.08
N ALA A 201 31.44 14.25 -2.76
CA ALA A 201 30.36 14.44 -3.74
C ALA A 201 29.19 13.43 -3.74
N ALA A 202 28.06 13.84 -3.16
CA ALA A 202 26.77 13.16 -3.23
C ALA A 202 25.81 13.97 -4.12
N GLY A 203 25.16 13.36 -5.09
CA GLY A 203 24.16 14.04 -5.91
C GLY A 203 23.13 13.05 -6.47
N THR A 204 21.86 13.49 -6.47
CA THR A 204 20.63 12.89 -7.04
C THR A 204 19.77 11.97 -6.14
N ALA A 205 20.25 10.86 -5.59
CA ALA A 205 19.34 9.90 -4.94
C ALA A 205 18.74 10.37 -3.58
N ALA A 206 19.52 11.08 -2.76
CA ALA A 206 19.07 11.54 -1.44
C ALA A 206 18.05 12.70 -1.54
N GLU A 207 18.25 13.60 -2.50
CA GLU A 207 17.39 14.77 -2.73
C GLU A 207 15.98 14.35 -3.19
N HIS A 208 15.89 13.37 -4.09
CA HIS A 208 14.60 12.92 -4.66
C HIS A 208 13.73 12.16 -3.65
N PHE A 209 14.33 11.56 -2.62
CA PHE A 209 13.58 10.75 -1.66
C PHE A 209 13.07 11.56 -0.47
N LEU A 210 13.91 12.46 0.05
CA LEU A 210 13.46 13.46 1.02
C LEU A 210 12.34 14.30 0.40
N ALA A 211 12.49 14.69 -0.89
CA ALA A 211 11.47 15.34 -1.73
C ALA A 211 10.07 14.70 -1.62
N ALA A 212 10.01 13.37 -1.63
CA ALA A 212 8.76 12.62 -1.71
C ALA A 212 8.10 12.37 -0.34
N ALA A 213 8.87 12.17 0.74
CA ALA A 213 8.35 11.62 1.99
C ALA A 213 7.20 12.43 2.62
N PRO A 214 7.22 13.77 2.65
CA PRO A 214 6.13 14.50 3.27
C PRO A 214 5.00 14.86 2.30
N ARG A 215 5.23 14.78 0.97
CA ARG A 215 4.11 14.69 0.02
C ARG A 215 3.36 13.38 0.19
N ILE A 216 4.08 12.28 0.42
CA ILE A 216 3.50 10.98 0.79
C ILE A 216 2.71 11.14 2.10
N LEU A 217 3.24 11.87 3.10
CA LEU A 217 2.54 12.10 4.35
C LEU A 217 1.25 12.92 4.16
N GLU A 218 1.33 14.03 3.44
CA GLU A 218 0.20 14.94 3.21
C GLU A 218 -0.94 14.24 2.46
N VAL A 219 -0.59 13.55 1.38
CA VAL A 219 -1.54 12.85 0.51
C VAL A 219 -2.20 11.67 1.24
N LEU A 220 -1.46 10.95 2.09
CA LEU A 220 -2.00 9.76 2.78
C LEU A 220 -2.70 10.08 4.10
N PHE A 221 -2.25 11.09 4.85
CA PHE A 221 -2.63 11.27 6.25
C PHE A 221 -3.38 12.57 6.55
N ILE A 222 -2.99 13.70 5.96
CA ILE A 222 -3.61 14.98 6.33
C ILE A 222 -4.95 15.14 5.60
N ASN A 223 -4.96 14.97 4.28
CA ASN A 223 -6.16 15.26 3.48
C ASN A 223 -7.24 14.18 3.62
N THR A 224 -6.85 12.91 3.70
CA THR A 224 -7.78 11.79 3.52
C THR A 224 -8.40 11.32 4.84
N THR A 225 -7.61 11.18 5.91
CA THR A 225 -8.13 10.70 7.21
C THR A 225 -8.85 11.77 8.03
N LEU A 226 -8.40 13.04 8.02
CA LEU A 226 -9.07 14.10 8.77
C LEU A 226 -10.42 14.46 8.16
N SER A 227 -10.51 14.51 6.83
CA SER A 227 -11.76 14.80 6.11
C SER A 227 -12.83 13.71 6.32
N ALA A 228 -12.43 12.43 6.24
CA ALA A 228 -13.34 11.30 6.45
C ALA A 228 -13.79 11.16 7.92
N ALA A 229 -12.93 11.48 8.89
CA ALA A 229 -13.29 11.47 10.30
C ALA A 229 -14.21 12.63 10.68
N ALA A 230 -13.99 13.82 10.12
CA ALA A 230 -14.81 15.01 10.41
C ALA A 230 -16.23 14.91 9.83
N THR A 231 -16.40 14.33 8.64
CA THR A 231 -17.69 14.21 7.96
C THR A 231 -18.62 13.15 8.54
N ARG A 232 -18.09 12.23 9.38
CA ARG A 232 -18.84 11.07 9.87
C ARG A 232 -19.09 11.04 11.37
N VAL A 233 -18.75 12.09 12.11
CA VAL A 233 -19.28 12.24 13.46
C VAL A 233 -20.78 12.47 13.31
N PRO A 234 -21.64 11.51 13.70
CA PRO A 234 -23.07 11.70 13.57
C PRO A 234 -23.45 12.86 14.49
N ASN A 235 -24.01 13.93 13.91
CA ASN A 235 -24.76 14.91 14.68
C ASN A 235 -26.04 14.20 15.18
N SER A 236 -25.90 13.49 16.29
CA SER A 236 -26.92 12.64 16.94
C SER A 236 -28.07 13.42 17.57
N SER A 237 -28.55 14.49 16.94
CA SER A 237 -29.51 15.43 17.55
C SER A 237 -30.96 15.24 17.11
N SER A 238 -31.29 14.26 16.25
CA SER A 238 -32.66 14.06 15.75
C SER A 238 -33.30 12.80 16.31
N SER A 239 -34.15 13.03 17.31
CA SER A 239 -35.07 12.07 17.93
C SER A 239 -36.19 11.70 16.95
N SER A 240 -36.10 10.55 16.31
CA SER A 240 -37.26 9.93 15.64
C SER A 240 -37.22 8.42 15.80
N SER A 241 -38.19 7.94 16.57
CA SER A 241 -38.36 6.58 17.06
C SER A 241 -39.00 5.69 15.98
N SER A 242 -38.21 4.85 15.30
CA SER A 242 -38.75 3.65 14.64
C SER A 242 -37.65 2.75 14.07
N SER A 243 -37.75 1.46 14.42
CA SER A 243 -37.20 0.28 13.72
C SER A 243 -35.76 -0.18 14.06
N ASN A 244 -35.67 -0.98 15.13
CA ASN A 244 -34.50 -1.79 15.52
C ASN A 244 -34.26 -2.94 14.52
N SER A 245 -33.16 -2.95 13.76
CA SER A 245 -32.58 -4.19 13.16
C SER A 245 -31.18 -4.07 12.54
N SER A 246 -30.55 -2.89 12.40
CA SER A 246 -29.30 -2.74 11.59
C SER A 246 -28.03 -2.35 12.37
N SER A 247 -27.94 -2.65 13.67
CA SER A 247 -26.88 -2.13 14.55
C SER A 247 -25.47 -2.71 14.30
N SER A 248 -25.33 -3.88 13.67
CA SER A 248 -24.03 -4.55 13.54
C SER A 248 -23.04 -3.82 12.63
N SER A 249 -23.46 -3.38 11.44
CA SER A 249 -22.57 -2.81 10.43
C SER A 249 -21.95 -1.46 10.86
N SER A 250 -22.67 -0.65 11.65
CA SER A 250 -22.15 0.64 12.12
C SER A 250 -20.96 0.48 13.08
N SER A 251 -20.96 -0.57 13.90
CA SER A 251 -19.88 -0.81 14.86
C SER A 251 -18.59 -1.26 14.18
N GLU A 252 -18.70 -2.04 13.09
CA GLU A 252 -17.57 -2.51 12.29
C GLU A 252 -16.91 -1.36 11.54
N VAL A 253 -17.69 -0.51 10.86
CA VAL A 253 -17.18 0.68 10.17
C VAL A 253 -16.41 1.58 11.14
N HIS A 254 -16.96 1.81 12.33
CA HIS A 254 -16.29 2.62 13.33
C HIS A 254 -14.98 1.98 13.82
N ALA A 255 -14.98 0.66 14.08
CA ALA A 255 -13.79 -0.06 14.50
C ALA A 255 -12.69 -0.06 13.42
N SER A 256 -13.07 -0.20 12.14
CA SER A 256 -12.18 -0.10 10.99
C SER A 256 -11.58 1.31 10.85
N CYS A 257 -12.37 2.37 11.04
CA CYS A 257 -11.85 3.74 11.07
C CYS A 257 -10.84 3.94 12.20
N VAL A 258 -11.12 3.43 13.40
CA VAL A 258 -10.19 3.51 14.54
C VAL A 258 -8.90 2.73 14.24
N LEU A 259 -9.01 1.53 13.66
CA LEU A 259 -7.86 0.73 13.24
C LEU A 259 -6.97 1.51 12.27
N LEU A 260 -7.55 2.09 11.21
CA LEU A 260 -6.81 2.89 10.25
C LEU A 260 -6.15 4.10 10.92
N GLY A 261 -6.85 4.81 11.80
CA GLY A 261 -6.29 5.91 12.57
C GLY A 261 -5.09 5.50 13.44
N VAL A 262 -5.13 4.32 14.05
CA VAL A 262 -4.00 3.75 14.81
C VAL A 262 -2.84 3.40 13.89
N VAL A 263 -3.09 2.78 12.74
CA VAL A 263 -2.06 2.45 11.75
C VAL A 263 -1.36 3.72 11.27
N VAL A 264 -2.13 4.75 10.91
CA VAL A 264 -1.63 6.08 10.54
C VAL A 264 -0.75 6.67 11.63
N ALA A 265 -1.22 6.70 12.88
CA ALA A 265 -0.43 7.23 13.99
C ALA A 265 0.90 6.48 14.15
N ARG A 266 0.90 5.15 14.01
CA ARG A 266 2.14 4.36 14.06
C ARG A 266 3.09 4.69 12.92
N SER A 267 2.55 4.88 11.73
CA SER A 267 3.32 5.27 10.55
C SER A 267 3.97 6.65 10.72
N VAL A 268 3.24 7.63 11.27
CA VAL A 268 3.78 8.97 11.58
C VAL A 268 4.93 8.88 12.57
N VAL A 269 4.80 8.08 13.64
CA VAL A 269 5.88 7.89 14.62
C VAL A 269 7.12 7.28 13.98
N GLN A 270 6.94 6.26 13.14
CA GLN A 270 8.05 5.62 12.42
C GLN A 270 8.83 6.60 11.55
N LEU A 271 8.12 7.44 10.80
CA LEU A 271 8.74 8.44 9.95
C LEU A 271 9.41 9.53 10.77
N ALA A 272 8.76 10.04 11.82
CA ALA A 272 9.33 11.03 12.71
C ALA A 272 10.64 10.54 13.34
N ASP A 273 10.66 9.32 13.88
CA ASP A 273 11.85 8.74 14.49
C ASP A 273 12.98 8.52 13.45
N ALA A 274 12.64 8.15 12.21
CA ALA A 274 13.61 7.99 11.13
C ALA A 274 14.21 9.32 10.67
N MET A 275 13.38 10.37 10.57
CA MET A 275 13.83 11.71 10.20
C MET A 275 14.66 12.35 11.31
N GLU A 276 14.28 12.17 12.57
CA GLU A 276 15.07 12.61 13.73
C GLU A 276 16.46 11.95 13.74
N ALA A 277 16.53 10.64 13.42
CA ALA A 277 17.78 9.92 13.29
C ALA A 277 18.63 10.36 12.08
N ALA A 278 18.00 10.85 11.00
CA ALA A 278 18.70 11.37 9.82
C ALA A 278 19.26 12.80 10.04
N GLY A 279 18.75 13.54 11.03
CA GLY A 279 19.14 14.90 11.36
C GLY A 279 18.14 15.95 10.86
N PRO A 280 17.89 17.03 11.64
CA PRO A 280 16.84 18.01 11.36
C PRO A 280 17.11 18.89 10.13
N GLN A 281 18.36 19.08 9.73
CA GLN A 281 18.72 19.95 8.60
C GLN A 281 18.09 19.49 7.28
N LEU A 282 18.04 18.17 7.06
CA LEU A 282 17.41 17.58 5.88
C LEU A 282 15.89 17.79 5.81
N LEU A 283 15.23 17.95 6.96
CA LEU A 283 13.79 18.14 7.06
C LEU A 283 13.42 19.59 6.73
N PHE A 284 14.22 20.55 7.19
CA PHE A 284 14.00 21.99 6.93
C PHE A 284 14.37 22.40 5.50
N ASP A 285 15.52 21.95 5.00
CA ASP A 285 15.90 22.20 3.60
C ASP A 285 14.85 21.63 2.64
N TRP A 286 14.27 20.48 3.00
CA TRP A 286 13.20 19.86 2.24
C TRP A 286 11.87 20.64 2.27
N LEU A 287 11.38 21.04 3.45
CA LEU A 287 10.11 21.77 3.60
C LEU A 287 10.12 23.07 2.79
N MET A 288 11.28 23.70 2.69
CA MET A 288 11.47 24.97 2.00
C MET A 288 11.75 24.82 0.50
N ALA A 289 12.32 23.69 0.06
CA ALA A 289 12.77 23.53 -1.33
C ALA A 289 11.68 23.16 -2.34
N GLY A 290 10.46 22.78 -1.91
CA GLY A 290 9.28 22.60 -2.78
C GLY A 290 9.57 21.95 -4.14
N PRO A 291 9.60 20.61 -4.27
CA PRO A 291 10.14 19.98 -5.47
C PRO A 291 9.27 20.23 -6.71
N GLU A 292 9.84 20.91 -7.72
CA GLU A 292 9.36 20.82 -9.10
C GLU A 292 9.74 19.45 -9.66
N PHE A 293 8.75 18.55 -9.73
CA PHE A 293 8.96 17.20 -10.25
C PHE A 293 8.94 17.24 -11.79
N THR A 294 10.08 17.47 -12.43
CA THR A 294 10.21 17.20 -13.88
C THR A 294 10.29 15.70 -14.11
N PRO A 295 9.27 15.06 -14.74
CA PRO A 295 9.38 13.64 -15.08
C PRO A 295 10.58 13.43 -16.02
N PRO A 296 11.34 12.33 -15.87
CA PRO A 296 12.44 12.04 -16.76
C PRO A 296 11.90 11.94 -18.18
N ALA A 297 12.35 12.83 -19.07
CA ALA A 297 12.05 12.76 -20.48
C ALA A 297 12.49 11.36 -20.95
N ALA A 298 11.53 10.57 -21.43
CA ALA A 298 11.82 9.25 -21.98
C ALA A 298 12.87 9.44 -23.09
N THR A 299 14.10 9.04 -22.80
CA THR A 299 15.17 8.98 -23.79
C THR A 299 14.77 7.90 -24.77
N ALA A 300 14.06 8.32 -25.82
CA ALA A 300 13.79 7.49 -26.97
C ALA A 300 15.16 7.03 -27.48
N THR A 301 15.45 5.74 -27.29
CA THR A 301 16.54 5.04 -27.96
C THR A 301 16.24 5.10 -29.45
N ALA A 302 16.71 6.17 -30.09
CA ALA A 302 16.76 6.31 -31.53
C ALA A 302 17.76 5.27 -32.05
N GLY A 303 17.24 4.08 -32.37
CA GLY A 303 17.96 3.10 -33.15
C GLY A 303 18.21 3.67 -34.54
N GLY A 304 19.47 4.06 -34.81
CA GLY A 304 19.93 4.42 -36.14
C GLY A 304 19.89 3.20 -37.06
N GLY A 305 18.87 3.11 -37.89
CA GLY A 305 18.78 2.15 -39.00
C GLY A 305 19.04 2.85 -40.32
N GLY A 306 20.28 2.81 -40.80
CA GLY A 306 20.68 3.31 -42.12
C GLY A 306 20.80 2.17 -43.14
N ALA A 307 19.91 2.21 -44.14
CA ALA A 307 20.02 1.85 -45.55
C ALA A 307 20.68 0.52 -46.03
N GLY A 308 19.92 -0.22 -46.85
CA GLY A 308 20.45 -1.23 -47.78
C GLY A 308 19.35 -1.85 -48.64
N ALA A 309 19.24 -1.39 -49.89
CA ALA A 309 18.24 -1.78 -50.89
C ALA A 309 18.42 -3.22 -51.42
N SER A 310 17.32 -3.85 -51.88
CA SER A 310 17.30 -4.53 -53.19
C SER A 310 15.89 -4.89 -53.65
N THR A 311 15.73 -4.72 -54.95
CA THR A 311 14.59 -4.95 -55.84
C THR A 311 14.33 -6.43 -56.14
N GLY A 312 13.07 -6.75 -56.44
CA GLY A 312 12.74 -7.65 -57.56
C GLY A 312 11.89 -8.87 -57.24
N GLY A 313 10.88 -9.11 -58.09
CA GLY A 313 10.49 -10.48 -58.43
C GLY A 313 9.03 -10.88 -58.20
N CYS A 314 8.23 -10.66 -59.24
CA CYS A 314 6.96 -11.33 -59.55
C CYS A 314 7.01 -12.87 -59.37
N SER A 315 5.95 -13.48 -58.81
CA SER A 315 5.36 -14.71 -59.35
C SER A 315 4.02 -15.08 -58.69
N THR A 316 3.14 -15.54 -59.56
CA THR A 316 1.75 -15.98 -59.41
C THR A 316 1.55 -17.32 -58.69
N ALA A 317 0.35 -17.46 -58.13
CA ALA A 317 -0.54 -18.64 -58.19
C ALA A 317 -0.68 -19.61 -56.99
N ARG A 318 -1.97 -19.88 -56.72
CA ARG A 318 -2.65 -21.13 -56.32
C ARG A 318 -2.94 -21.44 -54.84
N HIS A 319 -4.24 -21.40 -54.56
CA HIS A 319 -5.08 -22.42 -53.92
C HIS A 319 -4.44 -23.36 -52.89
N ARG A 320 -4.98 -23.33 -51.66
CA ARG A 320 -5.65 -24.51 -51.07
C ARG A 320 -6.56 -24.12 -49.90
N SER A 321 -7.84 -24.33 -50.12
CA SER A 321 -8.86 -24.57 -49.11
C SER A 321 -8.54 -25.87 -48.35
N GLY A 322 -8.74 -25.83 -47.04
CA GLY A 322 -8.57 -26.97 -46.14
C GLY A 322 -9.43 -26.78 -44.91
N GLU A 323 -10.70 -27.18 -45.04
CA GLU A 323 -11.62 -27.43 -43.95
C GLU A 323 -11.07 -28.57 -43.08
N ALA A 324 -11.08 -28.40 -41.75
CA ALA A 324 -11.00 -29.50 -40.81
C ALA A 324 -11.89 -29.19 -39.61
N ASN A 325 -13.13 -29.61 -39.78
CA ASN A 325 -14.14 -29.84 -38.76
C ASN A 325 -13.66 -30.93 -37.80
N SER A 326 -13.78 -30.75 -36.48
CA SER A 326 -13.87 -31.84 -35.50
C SER A 326 -14.36 -31.29 -34.16
N GLY A 327 -15.65 -31.52 -33.90
CA GLY A 327 -16.24 -31.41 -32.59
C GLY A 327 -16.00 -32.67 -31.76
N SER A 328 -15.98 -32.50 -30.44
CA SER A 328 -16.24 -33.58 -29.50
C SER A 328 -17.08 -33.05 -28.33
N THR A 329 -18.38 -33.23 -28.47
CA THR A 329 -19.37 -33.10 -27.41
C THR A 329 -19.32 -34.39 -26.60
N VAL A 330 -18.90 -34.34 -25.34
CA VAL A 330 -19.03 -35.47 -24.40
C VAL A 330 -20.12 -35.14 -23.39
N THR A 331 -21.32 -35.62 -23.68
CA THR A 331 -22.41 -35.78 -22.72
C THR A 331 -22.30 -37.15 -22.07
N GLY A 332 -21.99 -37.19 -20.77
CA GLY A 332 -21.96 -38.41 -19.96
C GLY A 332 -22.80 -38.24 -18.70
N THR A 333 -24.06 -38.65 -18.78
CA THR A 333 -25.00 -38.78 -17.66
C THR A 333 -24.97 -40.19 -17.07
N ALA A 334 -25.26 -40.25 -15.76
CA ALA A 334 -25.71 -41.39 -14.94
C ALA A 334 -24.63 -42.21 -14.20
N GLY A 335 -24.57 -41.96 -12.89
CA GLY A 335 -24.02 -42.85 -11.87
C GLY A 335 -24.61 -42.48 -10.51
N LYS A 336 -25.79 -43.00 -10.19
CA LYS A 336 -26.41 -42.91 -8.85
C LYS A 336 -25.66 -43.85 -7.90
N GLY A 337 -24.78 -43.29 -7.08
CA GLY A 337 -24.18 -43.96 -5.92
C GLY A 337 -24.61 -43.25 -4.64
N SER A 338 -25.57 -43.82 -3.93
CA SER A 338 -26.00 -43.35 -2.61
C SER A 338 -24.97 -43.80 -1.57
N SER A 339 -24.09 -42.90 -1.16
CA SER A 339 -23.21 -43.08 0.00
C SER A 339 -23.44 -41.97 1.02
N SER A 340 -24.08 -42.38 2.12
CA SER A 340 -24.34 -41.63 3.34
C SER A 340 -23.04 -41.03 3.88
N SER A 341 -22.82 -39.74 3.60
CA SER A 341 -21.68 -38.98 4.10
C SER A 341 -22.15 -38.09 5.25
N SER A 342 -21.69 -38.43 6.45
CA SER A 342 -21.84 -37.63 7.66
C SER A 342 -21.29 -36.23 7.41
N SER A 343 -22.20 -35.26 7.30
CA SER A 343 -21.91 -33.85 7.14
C SER A 343 -21.32 -33.30 8.45
N SER A 344 -20.01 -33.48 8.63
CA SER A 344 -19.21 -32.67 9.53
C SER A 344 -19.22 -31.25 8.97
N SER A 345 -20.15 -30.43 9.45
CA SER A 345 -20.20 -29.00 9.20
C SER A 345 -18.95 -28.34 9.79
N SER A 346 -17.86 -28.39 9.02
CA SER A 346 -16.70 -27.55 9.19
C SER A 346 -17.15 -26.11 8.98
N ASN A 347 -17.66 -25.48 10.04
CA ASN A 347 -17.75 -24.03 10.16
C ASN A 347 -16.31 -23.49 10.09
N SER A 348 -15.75 -23.47 8.88
CA SER A 348 -14.64 -22.60 8.52
C SER A 348 -15.22 -21.19 8.45
N SER A 349 -15.77 -20.71 9.58
CA SER A 349 -16.07 -19.30 9.76
C SER A 349 -14.73 -18.62 9.60
N SER A 350 -14.51 -17.99 8.45
CA SER A 350 -13.49 -16.97 8.27
C SER A 350 -13.58 -16.10 9.52
N GLN A 351 -12.60 -16.23 10.42
CA GLN A 351 -12.60 -15.54 11.70
C GLN A 351 -12.54 -14.06 11.38
N GLN A 352 -13.71 -13.41 11.31
CA GLN A 352 -13.78 -11.97 11.17
C GLN A 352 -13.00 -11.40 12.35
N LEU A 353 -11.96 -10.65 12.03
CA LEU A 353 -11.11 -10.04 13.02
C LEU A 353 -11.98 -9.06 13.82
N LYS A 354 -12.26 -9.40 15.07
CA LYS A 354 -13.11 -8.57 15.92
C LYS A 354 -12.28 -7.42 16.50
N TRP A 355 -12.29 -6.29 15.79
CA TRP A 355 -11.66 -5.05 16.24
C TRP A 355 -12.44 -4.32 17.34
N GLY A 356 -13.47 -4.94 17.92
CA GLY A 356 -14.40 -4.31 18.88
C GLY A 356 -13.72 -3.70 20.11
N TYR A 357 -12.54 -4.19 20.51
CA TYR A 357 -11.79 -3.57 21.61
C TYR A 357 -11.30 -2.15 21.31
N LEU A 358 -11.09 -1.82 20.03
CA LEU A 358 -10.70 -0.48 19.59
C LEU A 358 -11.80 0.55 19.86
N LEU A 359 -13.07 0.13 19.92
CA LEU A 359 -14.18 1.01 20.27
C LEU A 359 -14.09 1.49 21.72
N ASN A 360 -13.48 0.68 22.59
CA ASN A 360 -13.29 1.01 24.01
C ASN A 360 -11.93 1.70 24.27
N LEU A 361 -11.17 2.04 23.22
CA LEU A 361 -9.83 2.62 23.38
C LEU A 361 -9.88 3.97 24.10
N GLN A 362 -10.88 4.79 23.77
CA GLN A 362 -11.08 6.10 24.39
C GLN A 362 -11.34 6.00 25.89
N GLN A 363 -12.15 5.04 26.31
CA GLN A 363 -12.50 4.85 27.72
C GLN A 363 -11.36 4.19 28.51
N SER A 364 -10.58 3.32 27.86
CA SER A 364 -9.55 2.52 28.52
C SER A 364 -8.18 3.22 28.62
N SER A 365 -7.99 4.37 27.95
CA SER A 365 -6.68 5.02 27.87
C SER A 365 -6.69 6.51 28.23
N THR A 366 -6.50 6.80 29.51
CA THR A 366 -6.28 8.15 30.04
C THR A 366 -5.14 8.89 29.35
N ARG A 367 -4.05 8.19 29.02
CA ARG A 367 -2.88 8.76 28.32
C ARG A 367 -3.21 9.25 26.91
N TRP A 368 -4.05 8.51 26.17
CA TRP A 368 -4.47 8.93 24.84
C TRP A 368 -5.41 10.14 24.93
N ALA A 369 -6.37 10.11 25.87
CA ALA A 369 -7.28 11.23 26.10
C ALA A 369 -6.53 12.53 26.45
N ALA A 370 -5.50 12.44 27.31
CA ALA A 370 -4.65 13.57 27.67
C ALA A 370 -3.89 14.12 26.44
N ALA A 371 -3.24 13.25 25.66
CA ALA A 371 -2.51 13.67 24.46
C ALA A 371 -3.44 14.29 23.40
N ALA A 372 -4.68 13.79 23.28
CA ALA A 372 -5.67 14.35 22.38
C ALA A 372 -6.14 15.74 22.83
N ALA A 373 -6.29 15.96 24.15
CA ALA A 373 -6.60 17.27 24.71
C ALA A 373 -5.47 18.28 24.45
N GLU A 374 -4.21 17.89 24.69
CA GLU A 374 -3.03 18.72 24.39
C GLU A 374 -2.94 19.12 22.92
N TYR A 375 -3.15 18.17 21.99
CA TYR A 375 -3.14 18.46 20.56
C TYR A 375 -4.25 19.44 20.15
N ARG A 376 -5.48 19.26 20.66
CA ARG A 376 -6.58 20.20 20.41
C ARG A 376 -6.27 21.60 20.93
N ALA A 377 -5.68 21.70 22.12
CA ALA A 377 -5.27 22.98 22.69
C ALA A 377 -4.20 23.67 21.82
N ALA A 378 -3.21 22.92 21.29
CA ALA A 378 -2.20 23.46 20.38
C ALA A 378 -2.80 23.97 19.05
N MET A 379 -3.77 23.24 18.49
CA MET A 379 -4.49 23.67 17.28
C MET A 379 -5.33 24.92 17.52
N GLN A 380 -6.03 24.99 18.66
CA GLN A 380 -6.83 26.17 19.03
C GLN A 380 -5.97 27.41 19.26
N ALA A 381 -4.85 27.28 19.96
CA ALA A 381 -3.89 28.38 20.15
C ALA A 381 -3.36 28.90 18.81
N SER A 382 -3.11 28.00 17.85
CA SER A 382 -2.65 28.38 16.51
C SER A 382 -3.71 29.14 15.72
N ALA A 383 -4.96 28.69 15.78
CA ALA A 383 -6.08 29.38 15.14
C ALA A 383 -6.33 30.77 15.75
N GLN A 384 -6.17 30.91 17.06
CA GLN A 384 -6.30 32.20 17.76
C GLN A 384 -5.19 33.18 17.36
N GLN A 385 -3.96 32.71 17.15
CA GLN A 385 -2.86 33.55 16.65
C GLN A 385 -3.15 34.06 15.24
N LEU A 386 -3.58 33.18 14.32
CA LEU A 386 -3.95 33.56 12.95
C LEU A 386 -5.12 34.57 12.90
N ALA A 387 -6.07 34.47 13.85
CA ALA A 387 -7.18 35.40 13.96
C ALA A 387 -6.78 36.76 14.56
N ALA A 388 -5.74 36.80 15.39
CA ALA A 388 -5.25 38.03 16.01
C ALA A 388 -4.41 38.89 15.06
N ASP A 389 -3.76 38.28 14.07
CA ASP A 389 -2.92 38.95 13.05
C ASP A 389 -3.75 39.59 11.90
N GLY A 390 -4.98 40.03 12.18
CA GLY A 390 -6.02 40.33 11.20
C GLY A 390 -5.93 41.62 10.35
N GLU A 391 -6.54 41.48 9.17
CA GLU A 391 -7.02 42.39 8.11
C GLU A 391 -6.07 43.25 7.26
N ASP A 392 -5.05 43.91 7.81
CA ASP A 392 -4.25 44.86 6.98
C ASP A 392 -2.85 44.35 6.57
N ALA A 393 -2.47 43.14 6.98
CA ALA A 393 -1.16 42.58 6.69
C ALA A 393 -1.20 41.57 5.53
N HIS A 394 -0.30 41.76 4.55
CA HIS A 394 0.06 40.76 3.53
C HIS A 394 0.18 39.35 4.11
N PRO A 395 -0.03 38.28 3.32
CA PRO A 395 0.04 36.89 3.78
C PRO A 395 1.40 36.60 4.41
N ALA A 396 1.49 36.84 5.72
CA ALA A 396 2.70 36.64 6.49
C ALA A 396 2.93 35.14 6.54
N ALA A 397 4.12 34.73 6.09
CA ALA A 397 4.53 33.35 6.13
C ALA A 397 4.31 32.80 7.55
N CYS A 398 3.55 31.71 7.65
CA CYS A 398 3.26 31.02 8.90
C CYS A 398 4.60 30.81 9.65
N PRO A 399 4.79 31.36 10.87
CA PRO A 399 6.09 31.33 11.53
C PRO A 399 6.58 29.89 11.68
N ALA A 400 7.81 29.60 11.22
CA ALA A 400 8.37 28.25 11.25
C ALA A 400 8.33 27.59 12.65
N ALA A 401 8.42 28.39 13.72
CA ALA A 401 8.27 27.95 15.10
C ALA A 401 6.88 27.35 15.40
N GLN A 402 5.81 27.91 14.84
CA GLN A 402 4.44 27.44 15.04
C GLN A 402 4.21 26.09 14.36
N VAL A 403 4.70 25.94 13.12
CA VAL A 403 4.65 24.67 12.38
C VAL A 403 5.42 23.58 13.15
N GLY A 404 6.60 23.91 13.68
CA GLY A 404 7.38 23.00 14.52
C GLY A 404 6.64 22.54 15.77
N GLN A 405 5.96 23.46 16.47
CA GLN A 405 5.17 23.12 17.67
C GLN A 405 3.97 22.22 17.35
N GLN A 406 3.23 22.52 16.28
CA GLN A 406 2.10 21.70 15.83
C GLN A 406 2.55 20.28 15.46
N TYR A 407 3.66 20.17 14.73
CA TYR A 407 4.25 18.88 14.37
C TYR A 407 4.61 18.06 15.62
N GLN A 408 5.30 18.67 16.59
CA GLN A 408 5.66 17.99 17.84
C GLN A 408 4.43 17.52 18.64
N ALA A 409 3.39 18.36 18.72
CA ALA A 409 2.13 17.99 19.37
C ALA A 409 1.44 16.81 18.65
N ALA A 410 1.42 16.83 17.31
CA ALA A 410 0.86 15.76 16.50
C ALA A 410 1.62 14.43 16.68
N VAL A 411 2.96 14.46 16.65
CA VAL A 411 3.79 13.28 16.90
C VAL A 411 3.58 12.75 18.32
N LYS A 412 3.48 13.61 19.33
CA LYS A 412 3.19 13.20 20.72
C LYS A 412 1.84 12.49 20.83
N LEU A 413 0.80 13.01 20.19
CA LEU A 413 -0.50 12.35 20.09
C LEU A 413 -0.40 10.98 19.40
N CYS A 414 0.30 10.92 18.27
CA CYS A 414 0.50 9.68 17.53
C CYS A 414 1.24 8.61 18.35
N ARG A 415 2.29 8.99 19.10
CA ARG A 415 3.01 8.11 20.03
C ARG A 415 2.09 7.58 21.14
N ALA A 416 1.22 8.43 21.68
CA ALA A 416 0.25 8.03 22.70
C ALA A 416 -0.79 7.04 22.15
N LEU A 417 -1.34 7.30 20.96
CA LEU A 417 -2.29 6.41 20.28
C LEU A 417 -1.65 5.05 19.94
N ALA A 418 -0.47 5.07 19.30
CA ALA A 418 0.29 3.88 18.95
C ALA A 418 0.65 3.00 20.17
N ALA A 419 0.84 3.59 21.34
CA ALA A 419 1.12 2.87 22.58
C ALA A 419 -0.16 2.33 23.25
N ALA A 420 -1.30 3.01 23.06
CA ALA A 420 -2.57 2.65 23.65
C ALA A 420 -3.27 1.51 22.89
N ALA A 421 -3.10 1.47 21.57
CA ALA A 421 -3.81 0.56 20.67
C ALA A 421 -2.85 -0.40 19.95
N PRO A 422 -2.62 -1.59 20.52
CA PRO A 422 -1.99 -2.65 19.76
C PRO A 422 -2.81 -3.00 18.51
N VAL A 423 -2.17 -3.43 17.43
CA VAL A 423 -2.81 -3.76 16.15
C VAL A 423 -2.73 -5.29 15.90
N PRO A 424 -3.85 -6.00 15.79
CA PRO A 424 -3.91 -7.46 15.73
C PRO A 424 -3.24 -8.12 14.51
N ALA A 425 -3.28 -7.48 13.35
CA ALA A 425 -2.77 -8.03 12.10
C ALA A 425 -1.36 -7.52 11.72
N LEU A 426 -0.75 -6.65 12.52
CA LEU A 426 0.54 -6.05 12.22
C LEU A 426 1.56 -6.36 13.32
N CYS A 427 2.85 -6.27 13.00
CA CYS A 427 3.88 -6.34 14.02
C CYS A 427 3.70 -5.18 15.02
N ASN A 428 3.60 -5.48 16.32
CA ASN A 428 3.33 -4.45 17.32
C ASN A 428 4.53 -3.59 17.73
N ASN A 429 5.75 -3.99 17.36
CA ASN A 429 6.94 -3.16 17.50
C ASN A 429 6.91 -1.98 16.52
N PRO A 430 6.87 -0.71 16.98
CA PRO A 430 6.81 0.46 16.12
C PRO A 430 8.15 0.65 15.40
N GLY A 431 9.28 0.15 15.93
CA GLY A 431 10.57 0.17 15.23
C GLY A 431 10.77 -1.01 14.27
N CYS A 432 9.75 -1.83 14.00
CA CYS A 432 9.91 -2.96 13.10
C CYS A 432 10.04 -2.48 11.65
N GLU A 433 11.18 -2.77 11.03
CA GLU A 433 11.42 -2.52 9.60
C GLU A 433 11.35 -3.79 8.75
N ASN A 434 10.99 -4.92 9.36
CA ASN A 434 10.95 -6.18 8.64
C ASN A 434 9.80 -6.17 7.61
N LEU A 435 10.17 -6.25 6.33
CA LEU A 435 9.27 -6.37 5.18
C LEU A 435 9.21 -7.80 4.63
N ALA A 436 9.86 -8.77 5.30
CA ALA A 436 9.83 -10.16 4.87
C ALA A 436 8.40 -10.73 4.86
N GLY A 437 8.18 -11.71 3.99
CA GLY A 437 6.88 -12.37 3.81
C GLY A 437 5.96 -11.66 2.81
N VAL A 438 4.82 -12.30 2.55
CA VAL A 438 3.86 -11.86 1.52
C VAL A 438 3.04 -10.63 1.95
N SER A 439 2.82 -10.45 3.26
CA SER A 439 2.09 -9.32 3.86
C SER A 439 2.55 -9.05 5.30
N GLU A 440 2.14 -7.93 5.90
CA GLU A 440 2.47 -7.62 7.31
C GLU A 440 1.85 -8.66 8.25
N ALA A 441 0.63 -9.09 7.94
CA ALA A 441 -0.08 -10.12 8.69
C ALA A 441 0.63 -11.47 8.61
N ALA A 442 1.12 -11.84 7.43
CA ALA A 442 1.91 -13.06 7.27
C ALA A 442 3.27 -12.98 7.99
N ALA A 443 3.88 -11.79 8.03
CA ALA A 443 5.13 -11.58 8.75
C ALA A 443 4.95 -11.75 10.27
N ALA A 444 3.79 -11.33 10.81
CA ALA A 444 3.48 -11.33 12.24
C ALA A 444 3.10 -12.73 12.78
N SER A 445 4.06 -13.65 12.75
CA SER A 445 3.86 -15.08 13.09
C SER A 445 3.87 -15.40 14.59
N LYS A 446 4.38 -14.49 15.44
CA LYS A 446 4.48 -14.71 16.90
C LYS A 446 3.40 -13.92 17.62
N ALA A 447 2.68 -14.56 18.53
CA ALA A 447 1.67 -13.91 19.37
C ALA A 447 2.15 -13.79 20.81
N CYS A 448 1.89 -12.66 21.45
CA CYS A 448 2.07 -12.49 22.88
C CYS A 448 1.19 -13.50 23.65
N ALA A 449 1.75 -14.18 24.64
CA ALA A 449 1.02 -15.17 25.43
C ALA A 449 -0.15 -14.58 26.23
N GLY A 450 -0.08 -13.30 26.61
CA GLY A 450 -1.15 -12.60 27.33
C GLY A 450 -2.26 -12.11 26.38
N CYS A 451 -2.00 -10.99 25.71
CA CYS A 451 -3.03 -10.33 24.90
C CYS A 451 -3.14 -10.84 23.44
N ARG A 452 -2.36 -11.84 23.02
CA ARG A 452 -2.34 -12.39 21.64
C ARG A 452 -1.91 -11.41 20.53
N CYS A 453 -1.43 -10.23 20.88
CA CYS A 453 -0.88 -9.30 19.91
C CYS A 453 0.31 -9.87 19.14
N ARG A 454 0.38 -9.55 17.85
CA ARG A 454 1.32 -10.17 16.93
C ARG A 454 2.62 -9.39 16.78
N TYR A 455 3.70 -10.12 16.54
CA TYR A 455 5.06 -9.65 16.28
C TYR A 455 5.67 -10.51 15.19
N CYS A 456 6.55 -9.93 14.38
CA CYS A 456 7.23 -10.71 13.35
C CYS A 456 8.34 -11.64 13.89
N SER A 457 8.85 -11.36 15.09
CA SER A 457 9.88 -12.14 15.75
C SER A 457 9.88 -11.92 17.26
N ALA A 458 10.52 -12.83 18.01
CA ALA A 458 10.74 -12.65 19.44
C ALA A 458 11.58 -11.40 19.74
N ALA A 459 12.55 -11.07 18.89
CA ALA A 459 13.34 -9.85 19.02
C ALA A 459 12.46 -8.58 18.97
N CYS A 460 11.49 -8.53 18.05
CA CYS A 460 10.54 -7.41 17.99
C CYS A 460 9.65 -7.34 19.25
N GLN A 461 9.21 -8.48 19.78
CA GLN A 461 8.44 -8.50 21.02
C GLN A 461 9.27 -7.99 22.20
N THR A 462 10.52 -8.43 22.33
CA THR A 462 11.42 -8.01 23.41
C THR A 462 11.73 -6.51 23.32
N ALA A 463 11.99 -6.00 22.11
CA ALA A 463 12.24 -4.57 21.88
C ALA A 463 11.04 -3.70 22.28
N ASP A 464 9.81 -4.17 22.00
CA ASP A 464 8.59 -3.43 22.34
C ASP A 464 8.09 -3.65 23.78
N TRP A 465 8.65 -4.62 24.50
CA TRP A 465 8.08 -5.10 25.77
C TRP A 465 7.86 -4.01 26.81
N LYS A 466 8.80 -3.06 26.95
CA LYS A 466 8.70 -1.94 27.90
C LYS A 466 7.42 -1.13 27.69
N ARG A 467 7.06 -0.86 26.43
CA ARG A 467 5.85 -0.14 26.05
C ARG A 467 4.61 -1.04 26.13
N HIS A 468 4.73 -2.26 25.59
CA HIS A 468 3.63 -3.20 25.47
C HIS A 468 3.09 -3.73 26.81
N LYS A 469 3.96 -3.91 27.82
CA LYS A 469 3.61 -4.54 29.11
C LYS A 469 2.37 -3.94 29.78
N HIS A 470 2.22 -2.62 29.74
CA HIS A 470 1.06 -1.94 30.35
C HIS A 470 -0.23 -2.19 29.55
N ALA A 471 -0.17 -2.10 28.22
CA ALA A 471 -1.30 -2.41 27.35
C ALA A 471 -1.72 -3.88 27.48
N CYS A 472 -0.76 -4.81 27.47
CA CYS A 472 -0.99 -6.24 27.63
C CYS A 472 -1.72 -6.56 28.94
N ARG A 473 -1.31 -5.95 30.06
CA ARG A 473 -1.96 -6.15 31.36
C ARG A 473 -3.40 -5.64 31.37
N ARG A 474 -3.66 -4.45 30.81
CA ARG A 474 -5.02 -3.90 30.71
C ARG A 474 -5.93 -4.79 29.86
N MET A 475 -5.45 -5.24 28.70
CA MET A 475 -6.21 -6.14 27.83
C MET A 475 -6.51 -7.47 28.52
N ALA A 476 -5.50 -8.07 29.17
CA ALA A 476 -5.69 -9.30 29.94
C ALA A 476 -6.70 -9.13 31.09
N ALA A 477 -6.61 -8.02 31.84
CA ALA A 477 -7.55 -7.72 32.92
C ALA A 477 -8.99 -7.49 32.41
N ALA A 478 -9.14 -6.94 31.20
CA ALA A 478 -10.44 -6.77 30.55
C ALA A 478 -10.98 -8.06 29.89
N GLY A 479 -10.23 -9.17 29.92
CA GLY A 479 -10.59 -10.40 29.21
C GLY A 479 -10.57 -10.26 27.68
N VAL A 480 -9.83 -9.29 27.16
CA VAL A 480 -9.77 -8.95 25.74
C VAL A 480 -8.48 -9.46 25.11
N THR A 481 -8.58 -10.07 23.93
CA THR A 481 -7.45 -10.42 23.07
C THR A 481 -7.38 -9.50 21.86
N CYS A 482 -6.17 -9.37 21.28
CA CYS A 482 -5.98 -8.67 20.02
C CYS A 482 -6.61 -9.46 18.86
N GLY A 483 -6.49 -10.79 18.87
CA GLY A 483 -6.96 -11.68 17.80
C GLY A 483 -8.37 -12.22 18.00
#